data_AF-A0A158S4V8-F1
#
_entry.id   AF-A0A158S4V8-F1
#
_cell.length_a   1.000
_cell.length_b   1.000
_cell.length_c   1.000
_cell.angle_alpha   90.00
_cell.angle_beta   90.00
_cell.angle_gamma   90.00
#
_symmetry.space_group_name_H-M   'P 1'
#
loop_
_entity.id
_entity.type
_entity.pdbx_description
1 polymer ?
#
loop_
_entity_poly.entity_id
_entity_poly.type
_entity_poly.pdbx_seq_one_letter_code
_entity_poly.pdbx_strand_id
1 'polypeptide(L)'
;MNSQNNERIFFTDKVVLVEGLSDLIFFERVLDIVAAKAGVLRDSSLEVVSVGGKGLFPAYKQLLGACHVESAIIADLDYVEQLATGDVKALFVLNEQEIKDDVINNVKSMDGNALVARIDEAMSSGSWDDAQDVWEYIKSRRRRLPAELSKEDEQKLEAFLVGQSAAQTFVLRKGALEAYLPDGLKDKDLNKLIAFVQSDDFWDRLPGDGRQEIEQIAKNLLCIDA
;
A
#
# COMPACT_ATOMS: atom_id res chain seq x y z
N MET A 1 7.82 16.82 7.35
CA MET A 1 6.36 16.80 7.17
C MET A 1 6.02 17.87 6.14
N ASN A 2 5.56 17.48 4.94
CA ASN A 2 4.99 18.45 4.00
C ASN A 2 3.61 18.86 4.53
N SER A 3 3.52 20.09 5.02
CA SER A 3 2.46 20.60 5.90
C SER A 3 1.24 21.20 5.17
N GLN A 4 1.07 20.97 3.86
CA GLN A 4 0.11 21.73 3.03
C GLN A 4 -1.03 20.91 2.40
N ASN A 5 -1.20 19.64 2.76
CA ASN A 5 -2.38 18.86 2.33
C ASN A 5 -3.03 18.05 3.47
N ASN A 6 -2.48 18.09 4.68
CA ASN A 6 -2.98 17.30 5.81
C ASN A 6 -4.04 18.04 6.62
N GLU A 7 -4.20 19.35 6.42
CA GLU A 7 -5.17 20.16 7.14
C GLU A 7 -6.61 19.86 6.75
N ARG A 8 -6.85 19.35 5.53
CA ARG A 8 -8.19 18.97 5.04
C ARG A 8 -8.81 17.85 5.87
N ILE A 9 -7.98 17.02 6.49
CA ILE A 9 -8.38 15.97 7.42
C ILE A 9 -9.26 16.52 8.56
N PHE A 10 -9.04 17.77 9.00
CA PHE A 10 -9.77 18.34 10.13
C PHE A 10 -11.15 18.91 9.76
N PHE A 11 -11.51 18.93 8.47
CA PHE A 11 -12.75 19.54 7.98
C PHE A 11 -13.65 18.56 7.22
N THR A 12 -13.39 17.27 7.37
CA THR A 12 -14.03 16.20 6.61
C THR A 12 -14.56 15.13 7.54
N ASP A 13 -15.64 14.46 7.15
CA ASP A 13 -16.27 13.42 7.96
C ASP A 13 -15.57 12.06 7.75
N LYS A 14 -14.97 11.87 6.56
CA LYS A 14 -14.26 10.66 6.17
C LYS A 14 -12.95 10.94 5.42
N VAL A 15 -11.90 10.22 5.77
CA VAL A 15 -10.59 10.28 5.11
C VAL A 15 -10.19 8.93 4.55
N VAL A 16 -9.84 8.88 3.26
CA VAL A 16 -9.23 7.72 2.62
C VAL A 16 -7.73 7.91 2.58
N LEU A 17 -7.00 7.10 3.33
CA LEU A 17 -5.54 7.12 3.38
C LEU A 17 -4.96 6.23 2.28
N VAL A 18 -4.02 6.76 1.51
CA VAL A 18 -3.32 6.04 0.44
C VAL A 18 -1.81 6.17 0.59
N GLU A 19 -1.03 5.25 0.02
CA GLU A 19 0.42 5.21 0.24
C GLU A 19 1.16 6.40 -0.36
N GLY A 20 0.92 6.69 -1.64
CA GLY A 20 1.68 7.65 -2.43
C GLY A 20 0.82 8.68 -3.16
N LEU A 21 1.50 9.57 -3.88
CA LEU A 21 0.84 10.63 -4.65
C LEU A 21 0.13 10.07 -5.89
N SER A 22 0.68 9.01 -6.51
CA SER A 22 0.05 8.31 -7.62
C SER A 22 -1.33 7.77 -7.24
N ASP A 23 -1.43 7.12 -6.08
CA ASP A 23 -2.67 6.61 -5.53
C ASP A 23 -3.69 7.70 -5.28
N LEU A 24 -3.24 8.83 -4.71
CA LEU A 24 -4.11 9.97 -4.45
C LEU A 24 -4.74 10.47 -5.75
N ILE A 25 -3.94 10.75 -6.77
CA ILE A 25 -4.43 11.29 -8.05
C ILE A 25 -5.37 10.29 -8.73
N PHE A 26 -5.03 9.01 -8.69
CA PHE A 26 -5.83 7.95 -9.29
C PHE A 26 -7.19 7.79 -8.58
N PHE A 27 -7.20 7.65 -7.26
CA PHE A 27 -8.42 7.37 -6.50
C PHE A 27 -9.35 8.59 -6.41
N GLU A 28 -8.82 9.81 -6.40
CA GLU A 28 -9.63 11.03 -6.55
C GLU A 28 -10.52 10.95 -7.81
N ARG A 29 -9.92 10.61 -8.96
CA ARG A 29 -10.66 10.48 -10.22
C ARG A 29 -11.61 9.30 -10.23
N VAL A 30 -11.20 8.16 -9.67
CA VAL A 30 -12.05 6.96 -9.58
C VAL A 30 -13.32 7.28 -8.79
N LEU A 31 -13.20 7.93 -7.64
CA LEU A 31 -14.34 8.27 -6.79
C LEU A 31 -15.31 9.22 -7.52
N ASP A 32 -14.80 10.23 -8.23
CA ASP A 32 -15.64 11.12 -9.05
C ASP A 32 -16.45 10.35 -10.10
N ILE A 33 -15.81 9.43 -10.83
CA ILE A 33 -16.45 8.66 -11.90
C ILE A 33 -17.50 7.71 -11.33
N VAL A 34 -17.17 6.99 -10.26
CA VAL A 34 -18.08 6.00 -9.66
C VAL A 34 -19.29 6.69 -9.03
N ALA A 35 -19.10 7.82 -8.35
CA ALA A 35 -20.21 8.63 -7.84
C ALA A 35 -21.14 9.10 -8.99
N ALA A 36 -20.56 9.68 -10.05
CA ALA A 36 -21.32 10.13 -11.20
C ALA A 36 -22.10 9.00 -11.90
N LYS A 37 -21.49 7.81 -12.03
CA LYS A 37 -22.16 6.63 -12.60
C LYS A 37 -23.32 6.12 -11.76
N ALA A 38 -23.23 6.23 -10.44
CA ALA A 38 -24.33 5.91 -9.54
C ALA A 38 -25.38 7.03 -9.44
N GLY A 39 -25.20 8.16 -10.13
CA GLY A 39 -26.10 9.30 -10.09
C GLY A 39 -26.10 10.04 -8.74
N VAL A 40 -25.05 9.87 -7.95
CA VAL A 40 -24.87 10.57 -6.67
C VAL A 40 -23.79 11.65 -6.82
N LEU A 41 -23.92 12.73 -6.04
CA LEU A 41 -22.83 13.69 -5.93
C LEU A 41 -21.72 13.06 -5.10
N ARG A 42 -20.46 13.28 -5.51
CA ARG A 42 -19.33 12.93 -4.67
C ARG A 42 -19.46 13.70 -3.36
N ASP A 43 -19.37 12.96 -2.26
CA ASP A 43 -19.42 13.56 -0.94
C ASP A 43 -18.22 14.51 -0.75
N SER A 44 -18.51 15.79 -0.53
CA SER A 44 -17.50 16.80 -0.24
C SER A 44 -16.85 16.60 1.13
N SER A 45 -17.44 15.75 2.00
CA SER A 45 -16.85 15.31 3.27
C SER A 45 -16.08 13.99 3.16
N LEU A 46 -15.66 13.58 1.95
CA LEU A 46 -14.71 12.50 1.74
C LEU A 46 -13.45 13.01 1.01
N GLU A 47 -12.32 12.98 1.71
CA GLU A 47 -11.01 13.40 1.17
C GLU A 47 -10.05 12.21 1.04
N VAL A 48 -9.27 12.17 -0.04
CA VAL A 48 -8.18 11.20 -0.21
C VAL A 48 -6.84 11.86 0.16
N VAL A 49 -6.07 11.21 1.04
CA VAL A 49 -4.81 11.75 1.57
C VAL A 49 -3.69 10.74 1.39
N SER A 50 -2.60 11.19 0.76
CA SER A 50 -1.36 10.42 0.69
C SER A 50 -0.60 10.54 1.99
N VAL A 51 -0.29 9.40 2.64
CA VAL A 51 0.45 9.39 3.90
C VAL A 51 1.97 9.46 3.72
N GLY A 52 2.48 9.25 2.50
CA GLY A 52 3.91 9.24 2.20
C GLY A 52 4.60 7.92 2.57
N GLY A 53 3.87 6.81 2.45
CA GLY A 53 4.33 5.44 2.69
C GLY A 53 3.56 4.71 3.79
N LYS A 54 3.29 3.41 3.57
CA LYS A 54 2.48 2.54 4.44
C LYS A 54 2.83 2.53 5.93
N GLY A 55 4.09 2.79 6.29
CA GLY A 55 4.52 2.85 7.70
C GLY A 55 3.84 3.95 8.52
N LEU A 56 3.21 4.94 7.88
CA LEU A 56 2.52 6.05 8.53
C LEU A 56 1.01 5.81 8.74
N PHE A 57 0.42 4.78 8.13
CA PHE A 57 -1.02 4.50 8.30
C PHE A 57 -1.45 4.40 9.78
N PRO A 58 -0.75 3.69 10.68
CA PRO A 58 -1.16 3.60 12.08
C PRO A 58 -1.21 4.96 12.79
N ALA A 59 -0.25 5.84 12.52
CA ALA A 59 -0.19 7.17 13.12
C ALA A 59 -1.34 8.06 12.63
N TYR A 60 -1.66 8.04 11.33
CA TYR A 60 -2.80 8.77 10.78
C TYR A 60 -4.12 8.21 11.32
N LYS A 61 -4.30 6.89 11.36
CA LYS A 61 -5.49 6.24 11.95
C LYS A 61 -5.70 6.66 13.41
N GLN A 62 -4.63 6.70 14.21
CA GLN A 62 -4.70 7.13 15.60
C GLN A 62 -5.11 8.61 15.73
N LEU A 63 -4.53 9.49 14.90
CA LEU A 63 -4.88 10.91 14.87
C LEU A 63 -6.34 11.13 14.48
N LEU A 64 -6.78 10.52 13.37
CA LEU A 64 -8.16 10.60 12.86
C LEU A 64 -9.16 10.09 13.89
N GLY A 65 -8.87 8.95 14.52
CA GLY A 65 -9.69 8.39 15.59
C GLY A 65 -9.80 9.31 16.80
N ALA A 66 -8.71 9.97 17.20
CA ALA A 66 -8.73 10.98 18.27
C ALA A 66 -9.55 12.22 17.92
N CYS A 67 -9.68 12.53 16.62
CA CYS A 67 -10.53 13.60 16.09
C CYS A 67 -11.95 13.14 15.76
N HIS A 68 -12.31 11.88 16.01
CA HIS A 68 -13.59 11.28 15.62
C HIS A 68 -13.91 11.36 14.11
N VAL A 69 -12.87 11.36 13.27
CA VAL A 69 -13.01 11.34 11.81
C VAL A 69 -12.97 9.90 11.33
N GLU A 70 -13.96 9.48 10.51
CA GLU A 70 -13.96 8.15 9.92
C GLU A 70 -12.76 8.02 8.97
N SER A 71 -12.16 6.82 8.91
CA SER A 71 -11.03 6.60 8.03
C SER A 71 -11.06 5.25 7.36
N ALA A 72 -10.62 5.24 6.11
CA ALA A 72 -10.33 4.03 5.35
C ALA A 72 -8.88 4.04 4.86
N ILE A 73 -8.35 2.88 4.50
CA ILE A 73 -7.02 2.74 3.87
C ILE A 73 -7.20 2.07 2.51
N ILE A 74 -6.45 2.54 1.51
CA ILE A 74 -6.15 1.78 0.31
C ILE A 74 -4.64 1.60 0.23
N ALA A 75 -4.19 0.35 0.09
CA ALA A 75 -2.77 0.02 0.10
C ALA A 75 -2.42 -1.08 -0.92
N ASP A 76 -1.15 -1.17 -1.26
CA ASP A 76 -0.61 -2.21 -2.13
C ASP A 76 -0.67 -3.58 -1.45
N LEU A 77 -0.61 -4.66 -2.23
CA LEU A 77 -0.65 -6.03 -1.71
C LEU A 77 0.42 -6.31 -0.64
N ASP A 78 1.57 -5.65 -0.74
CA ASP A 78 2.68 -5.86 0.19
C ASP A 78 2.39 -5.27 1.59
N TYR A 79 1.34 -4.47 1.76
CA TYR A 79 0.88 -4.00 3.07
C TYR A 79 0.28 -5.12 3.91
N VAL A 80 -0.16 -6.21 3.28
CA VAL A 80 -0.54 -7.46 3.99
C VAL A 80 0.59 -7.92 4.91
N GLU A 81 1.85 -7.68 4.55
CA GLU A 81 2.98 -8.01 5.41
C GLU A 81 2.87 -7.35 6.80
N GLN A 82 2.37 -6.11 6.89
CA GLN A 82 2.28 -5.38 8.15
C GLN A 82 1.01 -5.71 8.93
N LEU A 83 -0.04 -6.16 8.25
CA LEU A 83 -1.34 -6.45 8.84
C LEU A 83 -1.48 -7.92 9.27
N ALA A 84 -0.88 -8.84 8.52
CA ALA A 84 -1.08 -10.26 8.68
C ALA A 84 -0.47 -10.80 9.96
N THR A 85 -1.16 -11.78 10.54
CA THR A 85 -0.68 -12.59 11.67
C THR A 85 -0.88 -14.07 11.35
N GLY A 86 -0.27 -14.97 12.14
CA GLY A 86 -0.44 -16.41 12.00
C GLY A 86 -0.14 -16.93 10.60
N ASP A 87 -1.05 -17.74 10.07
CA ASP A 87 -0.88 -18.48 8.81
C ASP A 87 -0.69 -17.56 7.59
N VAL A 88 -1.38 -16.41 7.54
CA VAL A 88 -1.24 -15.46 6.43
C VAL A 88 0.15 -14.81 6.45
N LYS A 89 0.67 -14.50 7.64
CA LYS A 89 2.04 -13.97 7.79
C LYS A 89 3.09 -15.00 7.39
N ALA A 90 2.80 -16.29 7.58
CA ALA A 90 3.68 -17.39 7.18
C ALA A 90 3.78 -17.58 5.65
N LEU A 91 2.84 -17.01 4.86
CA LEU A 91 2.92 -17.01 3.40
C LEU A 91 4.09 -16.18 2.87
N PHE A 92 4.61 -15.24 3.66
CA PHE A 92 5.66 -14.33 3.24
C PHE A 92 7.04 -14.99 3.29
N VAL A 93 7.68 -15.05 2.14
CA VAL A 93 9.02 -15.59 1.96
C VAL A 93 10.06 -14.47 1.92
N LEU A 94 11.32 -14.83 2.14
CA LEU A 94 12.43 -13.89 2.06
C LEU A 94 12.59 -13.34 0.64
N ASN A 95 12.77 -12.03 0.52
CA ASN A 95 13.11 -11.38 -0.74
C ASN A 95 14.63 -11.26 -0.88
N GLU A 96 15.27 -12.37 -1.25
CA GLU A 96 16.73 -12.43 -1.39
C GLU A 96 17.30 -11.42 -2.40
N GLN A 97 16.55 -11.15 -3.47
CA GLN A 97 16.98 -10.20 -4.49
C GLN A 97 17.01 -8.77 -3.93
N GLU A 98 16.00 -8.37 -3.17
CA GLU A 98 15.98 -7.06 -2.50
C GLU A 98 17.07 -6.94 -1.43
N ILE A 99 17.37 -8.00 -0.68
CA ILE A 99 18.53 -8.01 0.22
C ILE A 99 19.81 -7.78 -0.57
N LYS A 100 20.00 -8.51 -1.66
CA LYS A 100 21.18 -8.41 -2.50
C LYS A 100 21.34 -6.99 -3.06
N ASP A 101 20.27 -6.40 -3.57
CA ASP A 101 20.33 -5.09 -4.22
C ASP A 101 20.42 -3.95 -3.22
N ASP A 102 19.61 -3.95 -2.16
CA ASP A 102 19.48 -2.82 -1.24
C ASP A 102 20.41 -2.88 -0.03
N VAL A 103 20.92 -4.06 0.33
CA VAL A 103 21.84 -4.23 1.47
C VAL A 103 23.26 -4.47 0.99
N ILE A 104 23.45 -5.42 0.08
CA ILE A 104 24.79 -5.88 -0.29
C ILE A 104 25.40 -5.00 -1.39
N ASN A 105 24.67 -4.75 -2.48
CA ASN A 105 25.19 -4.04 -3.65
C ASN A 105 25.08 -2.51 -3.51
N ASN A 106 24.21 -2.03 -2.61
CA ASN A 106 24.01 -0.60 -2.39
C ASN A 106 25.04 -0.02 -1.41
N VAL A 107 26.03 0.68 -1.96
CA VAL A 107 27.10 1.35 -1.19
C VAL A 107 26.58 2.39 -0.19
N LYS A 108 25.37 2.92 -0.40
CA LYS A 108 24.74 3.90 0.51
C LYS A 108 23.80 3.24 1.53
N SER A 109 23.75 1.91 1.57
CA SER A 109 22.84 1.18 2.46
C SER A 109 23.19 1.40 3.92
N MET A 110 22.26 1.98 4.68
CA MET A 110 22.41 2.07 6.14
C MET A 110 22.39 0.68 6.79
N ASP A 111 21.52 -0.21 6.30
CA ASP A 111 21.44 -1.60 6.76
C ASP A 111 22.73 -2.37 6.42
N GLY A 112 23.25 -2.19 5.20
CA GLY A 112 24.53 -2.80 4.78
C GLY A 112 25.70 -2.32 5.65
N ASN A 113 25.79 -1.02 5.89
CA ASN A 113 26.82 -0.44 6.77
C ASN A 113 26.71 -0.96 8.21
N ALA A 114 25.49 -1.05 8.76
CA ALA A 114 25.25 -1.57 10.09
C ALA A 114 25.66 -3.05 10.19
N LEU A 115 25.32 -3.86 9.17
CA LEU A 115 25.68 -5.27 9.12
C LEU A 115 27.20 -5.47 9.08
N VAL A 116 27.92 -4.75 8.20
CA VAL A 116 29.38 -4.83 8.11
C VAL A 116 30.04 -4.44 9.45
N ALA A 117 29.57 -3.36 10.09
CA ALA A 117 30.11 -2.93 11.37
C ALA A 117 29.95 -4.00 12.46
N ARG A 118 28.80 -4.67 12.53
CA ARG A 118 28.57 -5.76 13.51
C ARG A 118 29.33 -7.04 13.18
N ILE A 119 29.59 -7.31 11.91
CA ILE A 119 30.49 -8.42 11.52
C ILE A 119 31.91 -8.13 12.00
N ASP A 120 32.44 -6.92 11.78
CA ASP A 120 33.80 -6.54 12.24
C ASP A 120 33.93 -6.62 13.77
N GLU A 121 32.90 -6.17 14.49
CA GLU A 121 32.82 -6.30 15.95
C GLU A 121 32.78 -7.77 16.40
N ALA A 122 31.99 -8.61 15.71
CA ALA A 122 31.91 -10.05 15.99
C ALA A 122 33.23 -10.77 15.75
N MET A 123 33.95 -10.41 14.68
CA MET A 123 35.29 -10.95 14.40
C MET A 123 36.32 -10.58 15.47
N SER A 124 36.17 -9.41 16.08
CA SER A 124 37.07 -8.92 17.12
C SER A 124 36.73 -9.45 18.52
N SER A 125 35.44 -9.52 18.85
CA SER A 125 34.93 -9.93 20.17
C SER A 125 34.69 -11.43 20.30
N GLY A 126 34.49 -12.14 19.18
CA GLY A 126 34.06 -13.53 19.13
C GLY A 126 32.54 -13.73 19.34
N SER A 127 31.78 -12.68 19.62
CA SER A 127 30.33 -12.75 19.82
C SER A 127 29.57 -12.36 18.55
N TRP A 128 28.61 -13.19 18.14
CA TRP A 128 27.81 -12.98 16.92
C TRP A 128 26.39 -12.49 17.19
N ASP A 129 25.99 -12.34 18.45
CA ASP A 129 24.61 -12.05 18.84
C ASP A 129 24.08 -10.77 18.15
N ASP A 130 24.83 -9.67 18.23
CA ASP A 130 24.45 -8.39 17.60
C ASP A 130 24.37 -8.47 16.07
N ALA A 131 25.30 -9.20 15.45
CA ALA A 131 25.29 -9.40 14.00
C ALA A 131 24.09 -10.24 13.56
N GLN A 132 23.73 -11.24 14.37
CA GLN A 132 22.55 -12.07 14.17
C GLN A 132 21.27 -11.24 14.31
N ASP A 133 21.16 -10.39 15.33
CA ASP A 133 20.00 -9.51 15.52
C ASP A 133 19.80 -8.53 14.36
N VAL A 134 20.90 -7.91 13.88
CA VAL A 134 20.85 -7.04 12.69
C VAL A 134 20.45 -7.83 11.45
N TRP A 135 20.95 -9.06 11.29
CA TRP A 135 20.58 -9.92 10.18
C TRP A 135 19.10 -10.34 10.21
N GLU A 136 18.57 -10.71 11.38
CA GLU A 136 17.15 -11.02 11.55
C GLU A 136 16.27 -9.79 11.27
N TYR A 137 16.69 -8.61 11.74
CA TYR A 137 16.03 -7.35 11.42
C TYR A 137 16.00 -7.10 9.90
N ILE A 138 17.13 -7.23 9.20
CA ILE A 138 17.21 -7.05 7.74
C ILE A 138 16.26 -7.99 7.00
N LYS A 139 16.25 -9.28 7.38
CA LYS A 139 15.35 -10.28 6.80
C LYS A 139 13.89 -9.99 7.09
N SER A 140 13.58 -9.49 8.28
CA SER A 140 12.20 -9.20 8.69
C SER A 140 11.54 -8.09 7.87
N ARG A 141 12.32 -7.18 7.27
CA ARG A 141 11.83 -6.05 6.47
C ARG A 141 11.82 -6.29 4.95
N ARG A 142 12.36 -7.43 4.50
CA ARG A 142 12.52 -7.77 3.08
C ARG A 142 11.87 -9.09 2.80
N ARG A 143 10.54 -9.09 2.92
CA ARG A 143 9.71 -10.24 2.62
C ARG A 143 8.73 -9.90 1.51
N ARG A 144 8.30 -10.92 0.80
CA ARG A 144 7.30 -10.80 -0.26
C ARG A 144 6.39 -12.01 -0.29
N LEU A 145 5.23 -11.85 -0.91
CA LEU A 145 4.46 -12.99 -1.34
C LEU A 145 5.19 -13.70 -2.51
N PRO A 146 5.16 -15.04 -2.55
CA PRO A 146 5.55 -15.80 -3.73
C PRO A 146 4.75 -15.36 -4.96
N ALA A 147 5.33 -15.52 -6.15
CA ALA A 147 4.65 -15.18 -7.41
C ALA A 147 3.48 -16.13 -7.70
N GLU A 148 3.57 -17.37 -7.21
CA GLU A 148 2.53 -18.39 -7.33
C GLU A 148 2.21 -18.88 -5.92
N LEU A 149 0.95 -18.76 -5.52
CA LEU A 149 0.42 -19.30 -4.29
C LEU A 149 -0.31 -20.62 -4.59
N SER A 150 -0.35 -21.53 -3.63
CA SER A 150 -1.22 -22.70 -3.73
C SER A 150 -2.69 -22.24 -3.65
N LYS A 151 -3.63 -23.01 -4.21
CA LYS A 151 -5.07 -22.69 -4.10
C LYS A 151 -5.53 -22.52 -2.66
N GLU A 152 -4.94 -23.27 -1.73
CA GLU A 152 -5.26 -23.17 -0.30
C GLU A 152 -4.75 -21.84 0.27
N ASP A 153 -3.53 -21.42 -0.09
CA ASP A 153 -2.95 -20.18 0.38
C ASP A 153 -3.60 -18.94 -0.25
N GLU A 154 -4.01 -19.04 -1.53
CA GLU A 154 -4.86 -18.04 -2.18
C GLU A 154 -6.17 -17.84 -1.43
N GLN A 155 -6.82 -18.92 -0.99
CA GLN A 155 -8.05 -18.84 -0.21
C GLN A 155 -7.83 -18.20 1.17
N LYS A 156 -6.71 -18.53 1.84
CA LYS A 156 -6.35 -17.90 3.12
C LYS A 156 -6.12 -16.41 2.97
N LEU A 157 -5.36 -16.01 1.93
CA LEU A 157 -5.10 -14.61 1.61
C LEU A 157 -6.42 -13.89 1.28
N GLU A 158 -7.26 -14.48 0.43
CA GLU A 158 -8.55 -13.89 0.05
C GLU A 158 -9.46 -13.66 1.25
N ALA A 159 -9.61 -14.66 2.12
CA ALA A 159 -10.40 -14.52 3.34
C ALA A 159 -9.87 -13.41 4.25
N PHE A 160 -8.54 -13.26 4.33
CA PHE A 160 -7.90 -12.16 5.05
C PHE A 160 -8.22 -10.80 4.42
N LEU A 161 -8.09 -10.65 3.11
CA LEU A 161 -8.38 -9.41 2.38
C LEU A 161 -9.85 -8.98 2.54
N VAL A 162 -10.79 -9.94 2.53
CA VAL A 162 -12.20 -9.69 2.80
C VAL A 162 -12.40 -9.17 4.24
N GLY A 163 -11.73 -9.79 5.22
CA GLY A 163 -11.75 -9.33 6.61
C GLY A 163 -11.21 -7.91 6.78
N GLN A 164 -10.09 -7.59 6.10
CA GLN A 164 -9.52 -6.24 6.11
C GLN A 164 -10.47 -5.21 5.47
N SER A 165 -11.14 -5.58 4.38
CA SER A 165 -12.11 -4.70 3.70
C SER A 165 -13.28 -4.35 4.61
N ALA A 166 -13.79 -5.32 5.40
CA ALA A 166 -14.82 -5.08 6.40
C ALA A 166 -14.34 -4.10 7.50
N ALA A 167 -13.04 -4.08 7.80
CA ALA A 167 -12.39 -3.13 8.70
C ALA A 167 -11.94 -1.81 8.02
N GLN A 168 -12.52 -1.46 6.86
CA GLN A 168 -12.19 -0.26 6.08
C GLN A 168 -10.71 -0.20 5.67
N THR A 169 -10.09 -1.34 5.40
CA THR A 169 -8.72 -1.45 4.87
C THR A 169 -8.77 -2.25 3.58
N PHE A 170 -8.70 -1.56 2.46
CA PHE A 170 -8.76 -2.12 1.12
C PHE A 170 -7.33 -2.36 0.62
N VAL A 171 -7.01 -3.60 0.29
CA VAL A 171 -5.69 -3.97 -0.20
C VAL A 171 -5.84 -4.43 -1.64
N LEU A 172 -5.03 -3.86 -2.52
CA LEU A 172 -5.01 -4.14 -3.95
C LEU A 172 -4.51 -5.57 -4.22
N ARG A 173 -5.34 -6.42 -4.80
CA ARG A 173 -5.02 -7.84 -5.08
C ARG A 173 -3.91 -8.04 -6.10
N LYS A 174 -3.75 -7.15 -7.07
CA LYS A 174 -2.74 -7.26 -8.14
C LYS A 174 -1.34 -6.76 -7.77
N GLY A 175 -1.10 -6.37 -6.51
CA GLY A 175 0.15 -5.75 -6.12
C GLY A 175 0.01 -4.25 -5.99
N ALA A 176 0.91 -3.51 -6.62
CA ALA A 176 0.89 -2.06 -6.63
C ALA A 176 -0.13 -1.47 -7.60
N LEU A 177 -0.47 -0.20 -7.43
CA LEU A 177 -1.37 0.53 -8.34
C LEU A 177 -0.97 0.38 -9.81
N GLU A 178 0.32 0.38 -10.13
CA GLU A 178 0.79 0.28 -11.52
C GLU A 178 0.32 -1.01 -12.22
N ALA A 179 0.04 -2.09 -11.47
CA ALA A 179 -0.50 -3.33 -12.02
C ALA A 179 -1.95 -3.20 -12.52
N TYR A 180 -2.66 -2.15 -12.12
CA TYR A 180 -4.02 -1.81 -12.57
C TYR A 180 -4.02 -0.87 -13.78
N LEU A 181 -2.85 -0.35 -14.17
CA LEU A 181 -2.77 0.59 -15.29
C LEU A 181 -2.64 -0.14 -16.63
N PRO A 182 -3.10 0.50 -17.74
CA PRO A 182 -2.93 -0.04 -19.08
C PRO A 182 -1.45 -0.25 -19.44
N ASP A 183 -1.19 -1.10 -20.43
CA ASP A 183 0.17 -1.28 -20.95
C ASP A 183 0.77 0.05 -21.44
N GLY A 184 2.04 0.27 -21.14
CA GLY A 184 2.74 1.55 -21.40
C GLY A 184 2.61 2.60 -20.29
N LEU A 185 1.78 2.35 -19.28
CA LEU A 185 1.59 3.21 -18.10
C LEU A 185 1.94 2.52 -16.77
N LYS A 186 2.54 1.32 -16.81
CA LYS A 186 2.91 0.54 -15.62
C LYS A 186 4.21 1.00 -14.94
N ASP A 187 4.80 2.10 -15.41
CA ASP A 187 5.95 2.71 -14.77
C ASP A 187 5.51 3.77 -13.74
N LYS A 188 6.41 4.17 -12.86
CA LYS A 188 6.14 5.16 -11.80
C LYS A 188 6.19 6.60 -12.31
N ASP A 189 5.90 6.84 -13.59
CA ASP A 189 5.93 8.18 -14.19
C ASP A 189 4.64 8.95 -13.88
N LEU A 190 4.73 9.86 -12.91
CA LEU A 190 3.62 10.68 -12.45
C LEU A 190 3.00 11.54 -13.57
N ASN A 191 3.79 12.02 -14.54
CA ASN A 191 3.25 12.87 -15.61
C ASN A 191 2.38 12.06 -16.56
N LYS A 192 2.78 10.82 -16.86
CA LYS A 192 1.97 9.90 -17.67
C LYS A 192 0.67 9.56 -16.95
N LEU A 193 0.73 9.32 -15.64
CA LEU A 193 -0.46 9.06 -14.83
C LEU A 193 -1.41 10.25 -14.84
N ILE A 194 -0.91 11.48 -14.62
CA ILE A 194 -1.74 12.69 -14.67
C ILE A 194 -2.43 12.83 -16.03
N ALA A 195 -1.67 12.69 -17.12
CA ALA A 195 -2.23 12.77 -18.47
C ALA A 195 -3.29 11.69 -18.74
N PHE A 196 -3.10 10.49 -18.18
CA PHE A 196 -4.05 9.39 -18.29
C PHE A 196 -5.33 9.64 -17.46
N VAL A 197 -5.20 10.08 -16.21
CA VAL A 197 -6.33 10.36 -15.31
C VAL A 197 -7.23 11.49 -15.84
N GLN A 198 -6.63 12.44 -16.58
CA GLN A 198 -7.33 13.53 -17.24
C GLN A 198 -8.02 13.13 -18.56
N SER A 199 -7.77 11.95 -19.11
CA SER A 199 -8.38 11.55 -20.38
C SER A 199 -9.86 11.18 -20.20
N ASP A 200 -10.68 11.49 -21.20
CA ASP A 200 -12.11 11.18 -21.19
C ASP A 200 -12.38 9.67 -21.19
N ASP A 201 -11.45 8.89 -21.74
CA ASP A 201 -11.49 7.43 -21.85
C ASP A 201 -10.76 6.70 -20.71
N PHE A 202 -10.33 7.42 -19.66
CA PHE A 202 -9.60 6.88 -18.50
C PHE A 202 -10.22 5.58 -17.99
N TRP A 203 -11.52 5.60 -17.70
CA TRP A 203 -12.23 4.47 -17.09
C TRP A 203 -12.34 3.26 -18.01
N ASP A 204 -12.50 3.49 -19.31
CA ASP A 204 -12.70 2.42 -20.29
C ASP A 204 -11.39 1.74 -20.69
N ARG A 205 -10.27 2.44 -20.49
CA ARG A 205 -8.93 1.91 -20.74
C ARG A 205 -8.39 1.04 -19.61
N LEU A 206 -8.95 1.11 -18.40
CA LEU A 206 -8.52 0.24 -17.31
C LEU A 206 -8.75 -1.25 -17.64
N PRO A 207 -7.80 -2.15 -17.33
CA PRO A 207 -7.99 -3.59 -17.49
C PRO A 207 -9.25 -4.08 -16.74
N GLY A 208 -10.07 -4.91 -17.39
CA GLY A 208 -11.42 -5.20 -16.92
C GLY A 208 -11.51 -5.82 -15.52
N ASP A 209 -10.62 -6.75 -15.19
CA ASP A 209 -10.53 -7.39 -13.87
C ASP A 209 -10.04 -6.41 -12.78
N GLY A 210 -9.03 -5.59 -13.08
CA GLY A 210 -8.56 -4.55 -12.17
C GLY A 210 -9.63 -3.46 -11.95
N ARG A 211 -10.34 -3.09 -13.01
CA ARG A 211 -11.42 -2.10 -12.97
C ARG A 211 -12.57 -2.53 -12.06
N GLN A 212 -12.94 -3.81 -12.07
CA GLN A 212 -14.01 -4.35 -11.21
C GLN A 212 -13.66 -4.21 -9.73
N GLU A 213 -12.42 -4.54 -9.35
CA GLU A 213 -11.94 -4.39 -7.97
C GLU A 213 -11.93 -2.92 -7.54
N ILE A 214 -11.37 -2.04 -8.37
CA ILE A 214 -11.33 -0.59 -8.11
C ILE A 214 -12.74 -0.01 -7.96
N GLU A 215 -13.67 -0.42 -8.83
CA GLU A 215 -15.08 -0.01 -8.73
C GLU A 215 -15.72 -0.47 -7.42
N GLN A 216 -15.47 -1.71 -7.00
CA GLN A 216 -16.01 -2.22 -5.74
C GLN A 216 -15.45 -1.48 -4.53
N ILE A 217 -14.15 -1.18 -4.51
CA ILE A 217 -13.53 -0.37 -3.45
C ILE A 217 -14.19 1.01 -3.40
N ALA A 218 -14.33 1.67 -4.55
CA ALA A 218 -14.95 3.00 -4.64
C ALA A 218 -16.42 3.00 -4.18
N LYS A 219 -17.22 2.01 -4.61
CA LYS A 219 -18.61 1.85 -4.15
C LYS A 219 -18.68 1.68 -2.63
N ASN A 220 -17.81 0.84 -2.05
CA ASN A 220 -17.74 0.66 -0.60
C ASN A 220 -17.39 1.95 0.15
N LEU A 221 -16.43 2.73 -0.38
CA LEU A 221 -16.02 4.00 0.21
C LEU A 221 -17.14 5.06 0.15
N LEU A 222 -17.89 5.08 -0.94
CA LEU A 222 -19.01 5.98 -1.19
C LEU A 222 -20.34 5.49 -0.59
N CYS A 223 -20.36 4.33 0.07
CA CYS A 223 -21.57 3.70 0.60
C CYS A 223 -22.68 3.49 -0.46
N ILE A 224 -22.28 3.13 -1.68
CA ILE A 224 -23.19 2.79 -2.78
C ILE A 224 -23.42 1.28 -2.76
N ASP A 225 -24.68 0.85 -2.73
CA ASP A 225 -25.04 -0.57 -2.78
C ASP A 225 -24.44 -1.24 -4.05
N ALA A 226 -23.82 -2.41 -3.85
CA ALA A 226 -23.06 -3.12 -4.87
C ALA A 226 -23.92 -3.64 -6.03
#